data_AF-A0A659SHH2-F1
#
_entry.id   AF-A0A659SHH2-F1
#
_cell.length_a   1.000
_cell.length_b   1.000
_cell.length_c   1.000
_cell.angle_alpha   90.00
_cell.angle_beta   90.00
_cell.angle_gamma   90.00
#
_symmetry.space_group_name_H-M   'P 1'
#
loop_
_entity.id
_entity.type
_entity.pdbx_description
1 polymer ?
#
loop_
_entity_poly.entity_id
_entity_poly.type
_entity_poly.pdbx_seq_one_letter_code
_entity_poly.pdbx_strand_id
1 'polypeptide(L)' 'MIRKAFVMQVNADAHEEYQRRHNPIWPELEAVLKSHGAHHYAIYLDQERNLLFATVEIESEERWNAVASTDVCQRWWK' A
#
# COMPACT_ATOMS: atom_id res chain seq x y z
N MET A 1 1.48 -0.25 18.41
CA MET A 1 1.26 0.07 16.99
C MET A 1 -0.06 0.82 16.84
N ILE A 2 -0.12 1.78 15.92
CA ILE A 2 -1.30 2.57 15.58
C ILE A 2 -1.98 1.87 14.40
N ARG A 3 -3.27 1.58 14.51
CA ARG A 3 -4.05 1.02 13.41
C ARG A 3 -4.51 2.14 12.49
N LYS A 4 -4.21 2.02 11.20
CA LYS A 4 -4.72 2.88 10.14
C LYS A 4 -5.51 2.07 9.13
N ALA A 5 -6.60 2.67 8.65
CA ALA A 5 -7.37 2.15 7.54
C ALA A 5 -7.67 3.29 6.57
N PHE A 6 -7.71 2.99 5.28
CA PHE A 6 -7.99 3.95 4.23
C PHE A 6 -8.59 3.25 3.02
N VAL A 7 -9.22 4.03 2.14
CA VAL A 7 -9.83 3.55 0.91
C VAL A 7 -9.19 4.26 -0.29
N MET A 8 -8.93 3.49 -1.34
CA MET A 8 -8.48 3.97 -2.65
C MET A 8 -9.43 3.44 -3.73
N GLN A 9 -9.23 3.87 -4.97
CA GLN A 9 -9.95 3.35 -6.14
C GLN A 9 -8.97 2.64 -7.07
N VAL A 10 -9.49 1.69 -7.82
CA VAL A 10 -8.80 1.02 -8.93
C VAL A 10 -9.66 1.15 -10.19
N ASN A 11 -9.04 1.18 -11.36
CA ASN A 11 -9.82 1.20 -12.61
C ASN A 11 -10.55 -0.15 -12.77
N ALA A 12 -11.80 -0.10 -13.25
CA ALA A 12 -12.66 -1.27 -13.38
C ALA A 12 -12.08 -2.39 -14.26
N ASP A 13 -11.23 -2.03 -15.23
CA ASP A 13 -10.54 -2.95 -16.14
C ASP A 13 -9.17 -3.42 -15.64
N ALA A 14 -8.71 -2.95 -14.48
CA ALA A 14 -7.35 -3.17 -13.98
C ALA A 14 -7.27 -4.04 -12.71
N HIS A 15 -8.35 -4.70 -12.31
CA HIS A 15 -8.41 -5.49 -11.07
C HIS A 15 -7.35 -6.61 -11.01
N GLU A 16 -7.25 -7.44 -12.05
CA GLU A 16 -6.26 -8.53 -12.11
C GLU A 16 -4.83 -8.00 -12.15
N GLU A 17 -4.59 -6.94 -12.93
CA GLU A 17 -3.27 -6.31 -13.03
C GLU A 17 -2.85 -5.69 -11.70
N TYR A 18 -3.78 -5.08 -10.96
CA TYR A 18 -3.52 -4.57 -9.62
C TYR A 18 -3.06 -5.69 -8.69
N GLN A 19 -3.81 -6.81 -8.64
CA GLN A 19 -3.46 -7.95 -7.80
C GLN A 19 -2.10 -8.56 -8.19
N ARG A 20 -1.82 -8.67 -9.50
CA ARG A 20 -0.56 -9.19 -10.03
C ARG A 20 0.63 -8.33 -9.64
N ARG A 21 0.52 -7.00 -9.73
CA ARG A 21 1.58 -6.08 -9.31
C ARG A 21 1.89 -6.20 -7.81
N HIS A 22 0.89 -6.54 -6.99
CA HIS A 22 1.07 -6.70 -5.54
C HIS A 22 1.53 -8.10 -5.09
N ASN A 23 1.74 -9.04 -6.02
CA ASN A 23 2.13 -10.43 -5.73
C ASN A 23 3.34 -10.91 -6.54
N PRO A 24 4.57 -10.66 -6.08
CA PRO A 24 4.94 -9.76 -4.97
C PRO A 24 5.12 -8.31 -5.45
N ILE A 25 5.06 -7.37 -4.51
CA ILE A 25 5.57 -6.01 -4.73
C ILE A 25 7.10 -6.03 -4.92
N TRP A 26 7.68 -4.89 -5.32
CA TRP A 26 9.14 -4.77 -5.42
C TRP A 26 9.82 -4.99 -4.05
N PRO A 27 10.89 -5.80 -3.97
CA PRO A 27 11.59 -6.05 -2.72
C PRO A 27 12.12 -4.77 -2.03
N GLU A 28 12.54 -3.77 -2.80
CA GLU A 28 12.97 -2.47 -2.28
C GLU A 28 11.83 -1.68 -1.64
N LEU A 29 10.61 -1.78 -2.18
CA LEU A 29 9.43 -1.13 -1.60
C LEU A 29 9.01 -1.82 -0.30
N GLU A 30 9.02 -3.15 -0.27
CA GLU A 30 8.73 -3.92 0.94
C GLU A 30 9.71 -3.56 2.07
N ALA A 31 11.00 -3.46 1.75
CA ALA A 31 12.04 -3.05 2.70
C ALA A 31 11.81 -1.63 3.23
N VAL A 32 11.42 -0.69 2.36
CA VAL A 32 11.08 0.68 2.79
C VAL A 32 9.86 0.70 3.70
N LEU A 33 8.78 0.00 3.36
CA LEU A 33 7.58 -0.08 4.21
C LEU A 33 7.91 -0.65 5.60
N LYS A 34 8.65 -1.77 5.67
CA LYS A 34 9.07 -2.37 6.95
C LYS A 34 10.00 -1.47 7.75
N SER A 35 11.00 -0.86 7.11
CA SER A 35 11.93 0.06 7.79
C SER A 35 11.25 1.34 8.30
N HIS A 36 10.13 1.75 7.70
CA HIS A 36 9.30 2.85 8.19
C HIS A 36 8.23 2.40 9.21
N GLY A 37 8.27 1.13 9.62
CA GLY A 37 7.49 0.59 10.73
C GLY A 37 6.07 0.17 10.33
N ALA A 38 5.83 -0.19 9.07
CA ALA A 38 4.56 -0.76 8.63
C ALA A 38 4.53 -2.28 8.86
N HIS A 39 3.42 -2.76 9.44
CA HIS A 39 3.17 -4.15 9.81
C HIS A 39 1.75 -4.55 9.39
N HIS A 40 1.54 -5.84 9.15
CA HIS A 40 0.24 -6.42 8.79
C HIS A 40 -0.52 -5.63 7.72
N TYR A 41 0.19 -5.11 6.71
CA TYR A 41 -0.39 -4.29 5.66
C TYR A 41 -1.14 -5.19 4.66
N ALA A 42 -2.46 -5.05 4.64
CA ALA A 42 -3.35 -5.77 3.73
C ALA A 42 -4.19 -4.79 2.89
N ILE A 43 -4.51 -5.20 1.66
CA ILE A 43 -5.40 -4.46 0.76
C ILE A 43 -6.41 -5.46 0.20
N TYR A 44 -7.69 -5.08 0.24
CA TYR A 44 -8.84 -5.89 -0.16
C TYR A 44 -9.58 -5.18 -1.30
N LEU A 45 -9.95 -5.92 -2.34
CA LEU A 45 -10.73 -5.41 -3.47
C LEU A 45 -12.23 -5.57 -3.21
N ASP A 46 -12.96 -4.48 -3.35
CA ASP A 46 -14.40 -4.48 -3.60
C ASP A 46 -14.61 -4.34 -5.11
N GLN A 47 -14.86 -5.47 -5.76
CA GLN A 47 -14.95 -5.57 -7.23
C GLN A 47 -16.18 -4.85 -7.80
N GLU A 48 -17.27 -4.73 -7.04
CA GLU A 48 -18.49 -4.07 -7.53
C GLU A 48 -18.33 -2.54 -7.55
N ARG A 49 -17.61 -2.00 -6.57
CA ARG A 49 -17.42 -0.55 -6.39
C ARG A 49 -16.08 -0.04 -6.93
N ASN A 50 -15.21 -0.95 -7.39
CA ASN A 50 -13.82 -0.68 -7.77
C ASN A 50 -13.04 0.04 -6.65
N LEU A 51 -13.28 -0.37 -5.39
CA LEU A 51 -12.62 0.19 -4.21
C LEU A 51 -11.55 -0.76 -3.68
N LEU A 52 -10.49 -0.18 -3.16
CA LEU A 52 -9.42 -0.87 -2.46
C LEU A 52 -9.46 -0.46 -1.00
N PHE A 53 -9.93 -1.34 -0.12
CA PHE A 53 -9.90 -1.13 1.33
C PHE A 53 -8.57 -1.62 1.88
N ALA A 54 -7.82 -0.74 2.52
CA ALA A 54 -6.50 -1.03 3.05
C ALA A 54 -6.47 -0.89 4.57
N THR A 55 -5.76 -1.81 5.24
CA THR A 55 -5.44 -1.72 6.67
C THR A 55 -3.95 -1.92 6.89
N VAL A 56 -3.38 -1.15 7.81
CA VAL A 56 -1.96 -1.25 8.18
C VAL A 56 -1.78 -0.91 9.65
N GLU A 57 -0.87 -1.61 10.30
CA GLU A 57 -0.39 -1.26 11.63
C GLU A 57 0.94 -0.50 11.49
N ILE A 58 1.03 0.68 12.08
CA ILE A 58 2.24 1.52 11.97
C ILE A 58 2.85 1.79 13.35
N GLU A 59 4.16 1.97 13.40
CA GLU A 59 4.86 2.37 14.62
C GLU A 59 4.80 3.87 14.90
N SER A 60 4.78 4.70 13.85
CA SER A 60 4.77 6.17 13.93
C SER A 60 4.08 6.80 12.72
N GLU A 61 3.20 7.77 12.97
CA GLU A 61 2.55 8.58 11.93
C GLU A 61 3.56 9.36 11.10
N GLU A 62 4.59 9.94 11.73
CA GLU A 62 5.65 10.69 11.04
C GLU A 62 6.45 9.80 10.09
N ARG A 63 6.89 8.62 10.56
CA ARG A 63 7.63 7.65 9.73
C ARG A 63 6.77 7.11 8.61
N TRP A 64 5.50 6.80 8.87
CA TRP A 64 4.55 6.39 7.83
C TRP A 64 4.40 7.46 6.74
N ASN A 65 4.21 8.73 7.14
CA ASN A 65 4.07 9.83 6.19
C ASN A 65 5.34 10.07 5.36
N ALA A 66 6.52 9.80 5.92
CA ALA A 66 7.79 9.96 5.22
C ALA A 66 7.99 8.97 4.06
N VAL A 67 7.28 7.82 4.04
CA VAL A 67 7.36 6.82 2.94
C VAL A 67 7.08 7.47 1.59
N ALA A 68 6.11 8.38 1.52
CA ALA A 68 5.72 9.13 0.33
C ALA A 68 6.87 9.95 -0.30
N SER A 69 7.89 10.29 0.49
CA SER A 69 9.05 11.07 0.04
C SER A 69 10.21 10.20 -0.47
N THR A 70 10.12 8.88 -0.35
CA THR A 70 11.17 7.96 -0.82
C THR A 70 11.11 7.77 -2.33
N ASP A 71 12.27 7.65 -2.98
CA ASP A 71 12.37 7.46 -4.44
C ASP A 71 11.59 6.21 -4.92
N VAL A 72 11.72 5.09 -4.20
CA VAL A 72 11.03 3.84 -4.53
C VAL A 72 9.51 3.97 -4.45
N CYS A 73 8.97 4.69 -3.46
CA CYS A 73 7.53 4.90 -3.33
C CYS A 73 7.02 5.80 -4.46
N GLN A 74 7.75 6.86 -4.79
CA GLN A 74 7.40 7.74 -5.91
C GLN A 74 7.47 7.03 -7.26
N ARG A 75 8.44 6.13 -7.46
CA ARG A 75 8.54 5.29 -8.66
C ARG A 75 7.42 4.26 -8.73
N TRP A 76 7.01 3.68 -7.60
CA TRP A 76 5.89 2.74 -7.53
C TRP A 76 4.55 3.38 -7.87
N TRP A 77 4.36 4.66 -7.53
CA TRP A 77 3.15 5.42 -7.83
C TRP A 77 3.05 5.96 -9.26
N LYS A 78 4.14 5.94 -10.03
CA LYS A 78 4.16 6.35 -11.44
C LYS A 78 3.72 5.23 -12.36
#